data_AF-A0A1Y5U018-F1
#
_entry.id   AF-A0A1Y5U018-F1
#
_cell.length_a   1.000
_cell.length_b   1.000
_cell.length_c   1.000
_cell.angle_alpha   90.00
_cell.angle_beta   90.00
_cell.angle_gamma   90.00
#
_symmetry.space_group_name_H-M   'P 1'
#
loop_
_entity.id
_entity.type
_entity.pdbx_description
1 polymer ?
#
loop_
_entity_poly.entity_id
_entity_poly.type
_entity_poly.pdbx_seq_one_letter_code
_entity_poly.pdbx_strand_id
1 'polypeptide(L)'
;MSRKKVLTTSGIVSECSSRVAKSGSHAHSFAVRGKKYSFFLDDPLHPVIDGDMVRFSYQTRTLRGGSKRQYHAADLETLVIDAPAAAIAQSDETCIESDAGTIYIASNADMPGLLKIGYTTREIGTRIAELSAATGVPNPFKLEWTMPVERSAKEIEGFVHSSLRSKQAGKEFFRLSLEAAQDACQSAYLAIHPEGAKRLNEGLAERAAEIARARETRDARLLAWNAKQDEMKRQKAWKQSDDGRWRLQKSTHWLIEDFDPSVARGQTPFHLRLFGRRNPDFLELKISFGSEWVTHGNDREQVTQWRISAFGWRHGEPCSEEQLRADTWSAALKKAMELAAGHPARNRRITVTVPNTNLRHPRRDAGSETPVSSEFITEALDRMELVPEAENGACAPADWQLPLGR
;
A
#
# COMPACT_ATOMS: atom_id res chain seq x y z
N MET A 1 9.71 36.90 11.06
CA MET A 1 9.74 35.60 10.36
C MET A 1 11.11 35.43 9.71
N SER A 2 11.94 34.52 10.20
CA SER A 2 13.30 34.30 9.65
C SER A 2 13.19 33.56 8.31
N ARG A 3 13.60 34.20 7.20
CA ARG A 3 13.76 33.55 5.89
C ARG A 3 14.80 32.43 6.05
N LYS A 4 14.35 31.17 6.09
CA LYS A 4 15.27 30.02 6.12
C LYS A 4 16.10 30.03 4.84
N LYS A 5 17.42 30.00 4.98
CA LYS A 5 18.39 30.05 3.88
C LYS A 5 18.27 28.76 3.05
N VAL A 6 17.74 28.86 1.84
CA VAL A 6 17.74 27.78 0.84
C VAL A 6 19.15 27.71 0.24
N LEU A 7 19.73 26.52 0.25
CA LEU A 7 21.10 26.26 -0.24
C LEU A 7 21.01 25.36 -1.48
N THR A 8 21.95 25.47 -2.40
CA THR A 8 22.02 24.64 -3.61
C THR A 8 23.27 23.77 -3.60
N THR A 9 23.17 22.55 -4.15
CA THR A 9 24.31 21.64 -4.27
C THR A 9 24.22 20.83 -5.57
N SER A 10 25.35 20.31 -6.03
CA SER A 10 25.40 19.37 -7.14
C SER A 10 26.49 18.31 -6.97
N GLY A 11 26.36 17.18 -7.64
CA GLY A 11 27.37 16.13 -7.69
C GLY A 11 26.79 14.75 -7.96
N ILE A 12 27.68 13.75 -7.92
CA ILE A 12 27.31 12.36 -8.11
C ILE A 12 26.62 11.84 -6.85
N VAL A 13 25.49 11.20 -7.05
CA VAL A 13 24.69 10.52 -6.04
C VAL A 13 25.37 9.22 -5.63
N SER A 14 25.43 8.97 -4.33
CA SER A 14 25.89 7.72 -3.76
C SER A 14 25.10 7.39 -2.49
N GLU A 15 25.21 6.17 -1.97
CA GLU A 15 24.59 5.77 -0.69
C GLU A 15 23.06 5.95 -0.65
N CYS A 16 22.37 5.73 -1.78
CA CYS A 16 20.91 5.76 -1.83
C CYS A 16 20.29 4.73 -0.88
N SER A 17 19.31 5.17 -0.10
CA SER A 17 18.59 4.33 0.85
C SER A 17 17.18 4.88 1.08
N SER A 18 16.21 3.98 1.21
CA SER A 18 14.82 4.35 1.49
C SER A 18 14.36 3.70 2.80
N ARG A 19 13.65 4.45 3.63
CA ARG A 19 13.00 3.90 4.83
C ARG A 19 11.64 4.54 5.07
N VAL A 20 10.73 3.79 5.69
CA VAL A 20 9.42 4.29 6.11
C VAL A 20 9.58 5.06 7.42
N ALA A 21 9.11 6.32 7.45
CA ALA A 21 9.08 7.13 8.67
C ALA A 21 7.87 6.77 9.54
N LYS A 22 7.90 7.16 10.82
CA LYS A 22 6.78 6.94 11.75
C LYS A 22 5.46 7.59 11.30
N SER A 23 5.53 8.60 10.44
CA SER A 23 4.38 9.27 9.82
C SER A 23 3.72 8.47 8.69
N GLY A 24 4.33 7.37 8.24
CA GLY A 24 3.90 6.62 7.05
C GLY A 24 4.57 7.08 5.75
N SER A 25 5.06 8.32 5.70
CA SER A 25 5.83 8.86 4.57
C SER A 25 7.21 8.21 4.44
N HIS A 26 7.74 8.09 3.23
CA HIS A 26 9.08 7.60 2.95
C HIS A 26 10.15 8.69 3.09
N ALA A 27 11.29 8.31 3.67
CA ALA A 27 12.49 9.12 3.73
C ALA A 27 13.55 8.52 2.81
N HIS A 28 13.74 9.13 1.64
CA HIS A 28 14.72 8.74 0.62
C HIS A 28 16.00 9.50 0.87
N SER A 29 17.01 8.82 1.41
CA SER A 29 18.29 9.42 1.75
C SER A 29 19.35 9.06 0.73
N PHE A 30 20.18 10.02 0.38
CA PHE A 30 21.30 9.86 -0.54
C PHE A 30 22.43 10.78 -0.13
N ALA A 31 23.64 10.49 -0.59
CA ALA A 31 24.83 11.29 -0.37
C ALA A 31 25.26 11.98 -1.67
N VAL A 32 25.70 13.23 -1.54
CA VAL A 32 26.38 13.97 -2.60
C VAL A 32 27.60 14.64 -1.97
N ARG A 33 28.79 14.37 -2.52
CA ARG A 33 30.08 14.86 -1.99
C ARG A 33 30.27 14.57 -0.49
N GLY A 34 29.89 13.35 -0.07
CA GLY A 34 30.03 12.89 1.33
C GLY A 34 29.06 13.52 2.33
N LYS A 35 28.09 14.34 1.89
CA LYS A 35 27.03 14.89 2.74
C LYS A 35 25.71 14.21 2.45
N LYS A 36 24.96 13.88 3.50
CA LYS A 36 23.68 13.18 3.41
C LYS A 36 22.50 14.14 3.28
N TYR A 37 21.66 13.88 2.30
CA TYR A 37 20.42 14.59 1.99
C TYR A 37 19.24 13.64 2.05
N SER A 38 18.03 14.17 2.20
CA SER A 38 16.82 13.35 2.19
C SER A 38 15.63 14.04 1.55
N PHE A 39 14.92 13.32 0.67
CA PHE A 39 13.56 13.66 0.26
C PHE A 39 12.56 13.00 1.22
N PHE A 40 11.45 13.70 1.48
CA PHE A 40 10.34 13.19 2.27
C PHE A 40 9.11 13.15 1.37
N LEU A 41 8.80 11.96 0.87
CA LEU A 41 7.77 11.71 -0.14
C LEU A 41 6.86 10.60 0.37
N ASP A 42 5.62 10.56 -0.10
CA ASP A 42 4.75 9.40 0.15
C ASP A 42 4.99 8.26 -0.86
N ASP A 43 5.78 8.54 -1.91
CA ASP A 43 6.21 7.57 -2.92
C ASP A 43 7.27 6.62 -2.31
N PRO A 44 7.17 5.29 -2.45
CA PRO A 44 8.19 4.36 -1.97
C PRO A 44 9.47 4.30 -2.82
N LEU A 45 9.47 4.88 -4.03
CA LEU A 45 10.61 4.83 -4.95
C LEU A 45 11.58 5.99 -4.71
N HIS A 46 12.89 5.68 -4.72
CA HIS A 46 13.92 6.70 -4.59
C HIS A 46 13.99 7.56 -5.88
N PRO A 47 13.96 8.90 -5.80
CA PRO A 47 13.90 9.77 -6.99
C PRO A 47 15.22 9.89 -7.77
N VAL A 48 16.31 9.37 -7.21
CA VAL A 48 17.66 9.33 -7.81
C VAL A 48 18.28 7.96 -7.54
N ILE A 49 19.29 7.57 -8.29
CA ILE A 49 20.06 6.35 -8.05
C ILE A 49 21.55 6.65 -7.91
N ASP A 50 22.30 5.69 -7.34
CA ASP A 50 23.75 5.80 -7.25
C ASP A 50 24.36 5.95 -8.65
N GLY A 51 25.23 6.95 -8.80
CA GLY A 51 25.84 7.33 -10.08
C GLY A 51 25.15 8.49 -10.80
N ASP A 52 23.94 8.90 -10.41
CA ASP A 52 23.30 10.07 -11.02
C ASP A 52 24.06 11.37 -10.69
N MET A 53 24.34 12.19 -11.69
CA MET A 53 24.80 13.57 -11.52
C MET A 53 23.58 14.47 -11.36
N VAL A 54 23.46 15.11 -10.20
CA VAL A 54 22.26 15.88 -9.84
C VAL A 54 22.60 17.30 -9.39
N ARG A 55 21.63 18.21 -9.54
CA ARG A 55 21.60 19.55 -8.95
C ARG A 55 20.26 19.75 -8.26
N PHE A 56 20.26 20.23 -7.02
CA PHE A 56 19.02 20.49 -6.28
C PHE A 56 19.22 21.54 -5.18
N SER A 57 18.13 22.09 -4.70
CA SER A 57 18.10 22.94 -3.51
C SER A 57 17.75 22.14 -2.26
N TYR A 58 18.23 22.59 -1.10
CA TYR A 58 17.98 21.93 0.18
C TYR A 58 17.91 22.94 1.33
N GLN A 59 17.33 22.49 2.44
CA GLN A 59 17.26 23.22 3.70
C GLN A 59 17.82 22.37 4.84
N THR A 60 18.63 22.98 5.71
CA THR A 60 19.03 22.34 6.97
C THR A 60 17.88 22.47 7.98
N ARG A 61 17.39 21.32 8.46
CA ARG A 61 16.31 21.23 9.46
C ARG A 61 16.84 20.54 10.71
N THR A 62 16.24 20.85 11.86
CA THR A 62 16.55 20.20 13.13
C THR A 62 15.46 19.19 13.46
N LEU A 63 15.85 17.99 13.86
CA LEU A 63 14.92 16.96 14.33
C LEU A 63 14.15 17.46 15.56
N ARG A 64 12.84 17.22 15.56
CA ARG A 64 11.99 17.47 16.74
C ARG A 64 12.21 16.31 17.72
N GLY A 65 13.14 16.48 18.65
CA GLY A 65 13.50 15.48 19.66
C GLY A 65 14.69 15.91 20.52
N GLY A 66 14.95 15.18 21.61
CA GLY A 66 15.94 15.57 22.64
C GLY A 66 17.38 15.74 22.13
N SER A 67 17.77 15.07 21.03
CA SER A 67 19.14 15.12 20.52
C SER A 67 19.47 16.33 19.62
N LYS A 68 18.49 17.18 19.28
CA LYS A 68 18.64 18.38 18.41
C LYS A 68 19.52 18.17 17.16
N ARG A 69 19.56 16.95 16.60
CA ARG A 69 20.38 16.63 15.42
C ARG A 69 19.85 17.36 14.18
N GLN A 70 20.75 17.86 13.35
CA GLN A 70 20.43 18.51 12.08
C GLN A 70 20.43 17.52 10.91
N TYR A 71 19.62 17.76 9.89
CA TYR A 71 19.56 17.00 8.64
C TYR A 71 19.30 17.93 7.46
N HIS A 72 19.69 17.52 6.25
CA HIS A 72 19.46 18.27 5.02
C HIS A 72 18.24 17.71 4.28
N ALA A 73 17.16 18.50 4.23
CA ALA A 73 15.96 18.18 3.46
C ALA A 73 16.12 18.71 2.03
N ALA A 74 16.22 17.81 1.06
CA ALA A 74 16.29 18.16 -0.35
C ALA A 74 14.89 18.50 -0.89
N ASP A 75 14.84 19.43 -1.84
CA ASP A 75 13.61 19.87 -2.49
C ASP A 75 13.49 19.22 -3.87
N LEU A 76 12.46 18.38 -4.01
CA LEU A 76 12.23 17.59 -5.22
C LEU A 76 11.88 18.48 -6.43
N GLU A 77 11.20 19.60 -6.22
CA GLU A 77 10.77 20.48 -7.32
C GLU A 77 11.97 21.15 -8.02
N THR A 78 13.09 21.25 -7.31
CA THR A 78 14.33 21.86 -7.82
C THR A 78 15.35 20.84 -8.31
N LEU A 79 15.03 19.54 -8.24
CA LEU A 79 15.94 18.48 -8.64
C LEU A 79 16.06 18.42 -10.17
N VAL A 80 17.29 18.55 -10.64
CA VAL A 80 17.68 18.37 -12.04
C VAL A 80 18.73 17.26 -12.08
N ILE A 81 18.52 16.24 -12.92
CA ILE A 81 19.52 15.20 -13.20
C ILE A 81 20.27 15.63 -14.46
N ASP A 82 21.50 16.09 -14.29
CA ASP A 82 22.34 16.62 -15.36
C ASP A 82 22.94 15.49 -16.21
N ALA A 83 23.31 14.36 -15.58
CA ALA A 83 23.77 13.16 -16.26
C ALA A 83 23.38 11.90 -15.46
N PRO A 84 22.89 10.85 -16.11
CA PRO A 84 22.41 9.62 -15.45
C PRO A 84 23.54 8.60 -15.24
N ALA A 85 23.43 7.74 -14.22
CA ALA A 85 24.44 6.71 -13.90
C ALA A 85 24.87 5.83 -15.10
N ALA A 86 23.93 5.48 -15.99
CA ALA A 86 24.20 4.62 -17.13
C ALA A 86 25.06 5.26 -18.24
N ALA A 87 25.13 6.60 -18.31
CA ALA A 87 26.00 7.29 -19.27
C ALA A 87 27.48 7.24 -18.85
N ILE A 88 27.75 7.12 -17.55
CA ILE A 88 29.11 7.11 -16.97
C ILE A 88 29.76 5.72 -17.10
N ALA A 89 28.95 4.65 -17.07
CA ALA A 89 29.45 3.27 -17.11
C ALA A 89 29.99 2.81 -18.49
N GLN A 90 29.86 3.61 -19.55
CA GLN A 90 30.27 3.24 -20.92
C GLN A 90 31.47 4.03 -21.45
N SER A 91 32.15 4.82 -20.62
CA SER A 91 33.42 5.43 -21.02
C SER A 91 34.55 4.41 -20.90
N ASP A 92 34.83 3.74 -22.00
CA ASP A 92 35.95 2.81 -22.18
C ASP A 92 37.30 3.41 -21.74
N GLU A 93 38.16 2.55 -21.20
CA GLU A 93 39.53 2.86 -20.81
C GLU A 93 40.37 3.29 -22.02
N THR A 94 40.72 4.58 -22.11
CA THR A 94 42.01 5.02 -22.68
C THR A 94 42.39 6.39 -22.10
N CYS A 95 43.47 6.39 -21.32
CA CYS A 95 44.06 7.58 -20.71
C CYS A 95 44.60 8.57 -21.77
N ILE A 96 44.34 9.86 -21.59
CA ILE A 96 45.33 10.97 -21.61
C ILE A 96 44.70 12.13 -20.80
N GLU A 97 45.39 12.55 -19.74
CA GLU A 97 45.26 13.74 -18.88
C GLU A 97 43.86 14.36 -18.60
N SER A 98 43.47 14.36 -17.33
CA SER A 98 42.19 14.85 -16.81
C SER A 98 41.96 16.36 -17.01
N ASP A 99 41.29 16.73 -18.11
CA ASP A 99 40.81 18.09 -18.38
C ASP A 99 39.28 18.24 -18.10
N ALA A 100 38.75 17.38 -17.24
CA ALA A 100 37.40 17.48 -16.71
C ALA A 100 37.27 18.74 -15.84
N GLY A 101 36.18 19.48 -15.96
CA GLY A 101 36.02 20.75 -15.27
C GLY A 101 34.59 21.26 -15.29
N THR A 102 34.39 22.47 -14.78
CA THR A 102 33.10 23.15 -14.75
C THR A 102 33.24 24.50 -15.43
N ILE A 103 32.51 24.69 -16.53
CA ILE A 103 32.27 26.00 -17.12
C ILE A 103 31.33 26.76 -16.19
N TYR A 104 31.58 28.02 -15.92
CA TYR A 104 30.75 28.85 -15.06
C TYR A 104 30.52 30.23 -15.65
N ILE A 105 29.39 30.82 -15.28
CA ILE A 105 29.04 32.21 -15.55
C ILE A 105 28.84 32.89 -14.20
N ALA A 106 29.56 33.99 -13.97
CA ALA A 106 29.48 34.77 -12.74
C ALA A 106 29.21 36.25 -13.06
N SER A 107 28.39 36.89 -12.22
CA SER A 107 28.12 38.32 -12.27
C SER A 107 28.76 39.03 -11.07
N ASN A 108 28.90 40.34 -11.14
CA ASN A 108 29.31 41.16 -10.01
C ASN A 108 28.45 42.43 -9.99
N ALA A 109 27.96 42.83 -8.81
CA ALA A 109 27.12 44.01 -8.66
C ALA A 109 27.82 45.30 -9.08
N ASP A 110 29.16 45.38 -8.95
CA ASP A 110 29.96 46.54 -9.38
C ASP A 110 30.21 46.57 -10.89
N MET A 111 29.83 45.51 -11.61
CA MET A 111 30.01 45.37 -13.06
C MET A 111 28.67 45.03 -13.74
N PRO A 112 27.66 45.93 -13.67
CA PRO A 112 26.34 45.65 -14.21
C PRO A 112 26.38 45.44 -15.73
N GLY A 113 25.64 44.43 -16.20
CA GLY A 113 25.57 44.07 -17.63
C GLY A 113 26.81 43.32 -18.15
N LEU A 114 27.72 42.93 -17.27
CA LEU A 114 28.93 42.19 -17.62
C LEU A 114 28.94 40.81 -16.93
N LEU A 115 29.18 39.77 -17.71
CA LEU A 115 29.29 38.40 -17.23
C LEU A 115 30.72 37.90 -17.40
N LYS A 116 31.25 37.30 -16.34
CA LYS A 116 32.49 36.53 -16.39
C LYS A 116 32.17 35.11 -16.80
N ILE A 117 32.79 34.62 -17.86
CA ILE A 117 32.67 33.22 -18.29
C ILE A 117 34.04 32.58 -18.16
N GLY A 118 34.15 31.50 -17.42
CA GLY A 118 35.39 30.75 -17.35
C GLY A 118 35.20 29.30 -16.99
N TYR A 119 36.31 28.58 -16.79
CA TYR A 119 36.27 27.20 -16.30
C TYR A 119 37.06 27.02 -15.00
N THR A 120 36.79 25.92 -14.32
CA THR A 120 37.60 25.45 -13.21
C THR A 120 37.63 23.93 -13.15
N THR A 121 38.79 23.37 -12.82
CA THR A 121 38.95 21.95 -12.49
C THR A 121 38.80 21.70 -10.97
N ARG A 122 38.61 22.78 -10.19
CA ARG A 122 38.45 22.77 -8.74
C ARG A 122 36.98 23.01 -8.37
N GLU A 123 36.68 22.99 -7.07
CA GLU A 123 35.34 23.31 -6.60
C GLU A 123 34.94 24.74 -7.01
N ILE A 124 33.79 24.89 -7.67
CA ILE A 124 33.30 26.19 -8.14
C ILE A 124 33.10 27.20 -7.01
N GLY A 125 32.66 26.75 -5.82
CA GLY A 125 32.52 27.62 -4.65
C GLY A 125 33.86 28.23 -4.24
N THR A 126 34.90 27.40 -4.13
CA THR A 126 36.27 27.84 -3.87
C THR A 126 36.76 28.81 -4.95
N ARG A 127 36.52 28.52 -6.25
CA ARG A 127 36.93 29.43 -7.33
C ARG A 127 36.22 30.78 -7.30
N ILE A 128 34.93 30.82 -7.01
CA ILE A 128 34.16 32.07 -6.90
C ILE A 128 34.62 32.88 -5.67
N ALA A 129 34.95 32.21 -4.57
CA ALA A 129 35.52 32.86 -3.39
C ALA A 129 36.90 33.48 -3.68
N GLU A 130 37.80 32.75 -4.37
CA GLU A 130 39.10 33.28 -4.83
C GLU A 130 38.93 34.51 -5.72
N LEU A 131 38.02 34.46 -6.69
CA LEU A 131 37.71 35.59 -7.58
C LEU A 131 37.17 36.80 -6.81
N SER A 132 36.38 36.55 -5.77
CA SER A 132 35.79 37.60 -4.93
C SER A 132 36.80 38.20 -3.94
N ALA A 133 37.86 37.48 -3.60
CA ALA A 133 38.90 37.92 -2.67
C ALA A 133 40.06 38.67 -3.35
N ALA A 134 40.04 38.77 -4.68
CA ALA A 134 41.08 39.46 -5.44
C ALA A 134 41.13 40.96 -5.11
N THR A 135 42.34 41.53 -5.06
CA THR A 135 42.55 42.96 -4.81
C THR A 135 41.88 43.80 -5.91
N GLY A 136 41.02 44.73 -5.51
CA GLY A 136 40.28 45.59 -6.44
C GLY A 136 38.86 45.12 -6.80
N VAL A 137 38.33 44.11 -6.12
CA VAL A 137 36.93 43.66 -6.25
C VAL A 137 36.14 44.03 -4.98
N PRO A 138 35.34 45.11 -4.98
CA PRO A 138 34.64 45.58 -3.77
C PRO A 138 33.47 44.68 -3.35
N ASN A 139 32.63 44.25 -4.30
CA ASN A 139 31.55 43.30 -4.06
C ASN A 139 31.91 41.89 -4.58
N PRO A 140 31.49 40.81 -3.90
CA PRO A 140 31.81 39.45 -4.30
C PRO A 140 31.10 39.08 -5.60
N PHE A 141 31.73 38.18 -6.37
CA PHE A 141 31.09 37.56 -7.52
C PHE A 141 29.94 36.65 -7.08
N LYS A 142 28.82 36.75 -7.81
CA LYS A 142 27.68 35.84 -7.69
C LYS A 142 27.75 34.83 -8.81
N LEU A 143 27.71 33.54 -8.46
CA LEU A 143 27.59 32.47 -9.44
C LEU A 143 26.16 32.50 -10.02
N GLU A 144 26.06 32.66 -11.34
CA GLU A 144 24.77 32.70 -12.04
C GLU A 144 24.44 31.36 -12.71
N TRP A 145 25.46 30.65 -13.21
CA TRP A 145 25.26 29.38 -13.91
C TRP A 145 26.54 28.53 -13.95
N THR A 146 26.39 27.21 -14.09
CA THR A 146 27.50 26.26 -14.23
C THR A 146 27.12 25.10 -15.13
N MET A 147 28.08 24.61 -15.91
CA MET A 147 28.00 23.39 -16.69
C MET A 147 29.25 22.54 -16.46
N PRO A 148 29.16 21.45 -15.68
CA PRO A 148 30.24 20.48 -15.58
C PRO A 148 30.41 19.78 -16.93
N VAL A 149 31.67 19.49 -17.29
CA VAL A 149 32.04 18.86 -18.56
C VAL A 149 33.05 17.76 -18.29
N GLU A 150 32.82 16.60 -18.91
CA GLU A 150 33.55 15.35 -18.66
C GLU A 150 35.00 15.42 -19.15
N ARG A 151 35.27 16.27 -20.15
CA ARG A 151 36.59 16.50 -20.74
C ARG A 151 36.63 17.84 -21.48
N SER A 152 37.84 18.30 -21.81
CA SER A 152 38.06 19.47 -22.66
C SER A 152 37.51 20.80 -22.09
N ALA A 153 37.43 20.96 -20.76
CA ALA A 153 36.85 22.17 -20.15
C ALA A 153 37.54 23.46 -20.62
N LYS A 154 38.85 23.41 -20.77
CA LYS A 154 39.66 24.52 -21.28
C LYS A 154 39.37 24.83 -22.75
N GLU A 155 39.22 23.80 -23.57
CA GLU A 155 38.92 23.95 -25.01
C GLU A 155 37.52 24.53 -25.22
N ILE A 156 36.55 24.07 -24.40
CA ILE A 156 35.18 24.59 -24.39
C ILE A 156 35.17 26.06 -24.00
N GLU A 157 35.84 26.45 -22.91
CA GLU A 157 35.97 27.87 -22.53
C GLU A 157 36.57 28.69 -23.68
N GLY A 158 37.67 28.22 -24.27
CA GLY A 158 38.35 28.92 -25.38
C GLY A 158 37.43 29.11 -26.59
N PHE A 159 36.62 28.09 -26.92
CA PHE A 159 35.64 28.19 -27.98
C PHE A 159 34.53 29.19 -27.66
N VAL A 160 34.01 29.19 -26.43
CA VAL A 160 33.04 30.19 -25.96
C VAL A 160 33.62 31.59 -26.11
N HIS A 161 34.84 31.83 -25.62
CA HIS A 161 35.50 33.14 -25.70
C HIS A 161 35.70 33.59 -27.14
N SER A 162 36.10 32.67 -28.04
CA SER A 162 36.25 32.93 -29.47
C SER A 162 34.91 33.32 -30.10
N SER A 163 33.84 32.57 -29.81
CA SER A 163 32.50 32.83 -30.34
C SER A 163 31.90 34.16 -29.84
N LEU A 164 32.28 34.60 -28.64
CA LEU A 164 31.80 35.83 -28.00
C LEU A 164 32.76 37.00 -28.14
N ARG A 165 33.80 36.90 -28.98
CA ARG A 165 34.85 37.93 -29.13
C ARG A 165 34.30 39.32 -29.45
N SER A 166 33.21 39.42 -30.22
CA SER A 166 32.55 40.70 -30.54
C SER A 166 31.87 41.37 -29.34
N LYS A 167 31.55 40.60 -28.30
CA LYS A 167 30.90 41.07 -27.06
C LYS A 167 31.90 41.17 -25.88
N GLN A 168 33.18 40.93 -26.12
CA GLN A 168 34.22 40.88 -25.12
C GLN A 168 34.56 42.31 -24.62
N ALA A 169 34.48 42.52 -23.30
CA ALA A 169 34.88 43.78 -22.64
C ALA A 169 36.15 43.65 -21.80
N GLY A 170 36.67 42.42 -21.67
CA GLY A 170 37.92 42.09 -20.98
C GLY A 170 38.26 40.62 -21.25
N LYS A 171 39.44 40.14 -20.79
CA LYS A 171 39.96 38.80 -21.16
C LYS A 171 38.93 37.66 -21.00
N GLU A 172 38.12 37.69 -19.95
CA GLU A 172 37.12 36.66 -19.64
C GLU A 172 35.73 37.29 -19.35
N PHE A 173 35.49 38.51 -19.80
CA PHE A 173 34.29 39.29 -19.48
C PHE A 173 33.55 39.73 -20.73
N PHE A 174 32.23 39.55 -20.74
CA PHE A 174 31.39 39.72 -21.93
C PHE A 174 30.10 40.47 -21.62
N ARG A 175 29.67 41.35 -22.55
CA ARG A 175 28.42 42.11 -22.46
C ARG A 175 27.30 41.37 -23.18
N LEU A 176 26.54 40.57 -22.44
CA LEU A 176 25.40 39.78 -22.93
C LEU A 176 24.46 39.37 -21.80
N SER A 177 23.25 38.91 -22.15
CA SER A 177 22.31 38.31 -21.19
C SER A 177 22.80 36.94 -20.71
N LEU A 178 22.32 36.52 -19.54
CA LEU A 178 22.63 35.21 -18.98
C LEU A 178 22.21 34.07 -19.93
N GLU A 179 21.03 34.16 -20.53
CA GLU A 179 20.51 33.19 -21.51
C GLU A 179 21.45 33.05 -22.72
N ALA A 180 21.80 34.17 -23.37
CA ALA A 180 22.74 34.14 -24.50
C ALA A 180 24.13 33.61 -24.12
N ALA A 181 24.56 33.80 -22.87
CA ALA A 181 25.80 33.22 -22.37
C ALA A 181 25.69 31.70 -22.14
N GLN A 182 24.55 31.21 -21.65
CA GLN A 182 24.25 29.79 -21.52
C GLN A 182 24.22 29.10 -22.89
N ASP A 183 23.52 29.69 -23.86
CA ASP A 183 23.44 29.17 -25.24
C ASP A 183 24.81 29.08 -25.90
N ALA A 184 25.66 30.09 -25.71
CA ALA A 184 27.03 30.09 -26.21
C ALA A 184 27.87 28.97 -25.58
N CYS A 185 27.73 28.75 -24.26
CA CYS A 185 28.42 27.66 -23.57
C CYS A 185 27.94 26.28 -24.04
N GLN A 186 26.63 26.10 -24.22
CA GLN A 186 26.05 24.85 -24.73
C GLN A 186 26.47 24.60 -26.18
N SER A 187 26.39 25.62 -27.04
CA SER A 187 26.80 25.50 -28.45
C SER A 187 28.28 25.14 -28.58
N ALA A 188 29.15 25.74 -27.76
CA ALA A 188 30.57 25.41 -27.71
C ALA A 188 30.83 23.96 -27.28
N TYR A 189 30.09 23.49 -26.26
CA TYR A 189 30.16 22.10 -25.83
C TYR A 189 29.74 21.14 -26.94
N LEU A 190 28.62 21.39 -27.62
CA LEU A 190 28.12 20.54 -28.71
C LEU A 190 29.01 20.57 -29.95
N ALA A 191 29.67 21.71 -30.23
CA ALA A 191 30.62 21.83 -31.34
C ALA A 191 31.88 20.98 -31.11
N ILE A 192 32.33 20.86 -29.87
CA ILE A 192 33.51 20.05 -29.49
C ILE A 192 33.12 18.59 -29.27
N HIS A 193 31.91 18.33 -28.77
CA HIS A 193 31.38 17.00 -28.47
C HIS A 193 30.08 16.73 -29.23
N PRO A 194 30.11 16.58 -30.58
CA PRO A 194 28.91 16.38 -31.39
C PRO A 194 28.16 15.09 -31.03
N GLU A 195 28.87 14.04 -30.57
CA GLU A 195 28.28 12.80 -30.06
C GLU A 195 27.57 12.96 -28.71
N GLY A 196 27.91 14.01 -27.94
CA GLY A 196 27.25 14.35 -26.68
C GLY A 196 25.81 14.83 -26.90
N ALA A 197 25.52 15.47 -28.04
CA ALA A 197 24.20 15.97 -28.43
C ALA A 197 23.19 14.83 -28.68
N LYS A 198 23.64 13.77 -29.37
CA LYS A 198 22.83 12.57 -29.65
C LYS A 198 22.56 11.77 -28.38
N ARG A 199 23.58 11.56 -27.53
CA ARG A 199 23.44 10.85 -26.24
C ARG A 199 22.54 11.56 -25.24
N LEU A 200 22.57 12.89 -25.21
CA LEU A 200 21.69 13.70 -24.37
C LEU A 200 20.23 13.56 -24.83
N ASN A 201 19.95 13.64 -26.13
CA ASN A 201 18.59 13.59 -26.66
C ASN A 201 17.96 12.18 -26.64
N GLU A 202 18.70 11.14 -27.01
CA GLU A 202 18.19 9.75 -27.05
C GLU A 202 18.01 9.18 -25.62
N GLY A 203 18.98 9.45 -24.73
CA GLY A 203 18.91 9.03 -23.33
C GLY A 203 17.88 9.79 -22.48
N LEU A 204 17.45 10.99 -22.90
CA LEU A 204 16.35 11.73 -22.28
C LEU A 204 14.98 11.25 -22.78
N ALA A 205 14.84 10.91 -24.07
CA ALA A 205 13.59 10.44 -24.66
C ALA A 205 13.21 9.01 -24.19
N GLU A 206 14.16 8.07 -24.19
CA GLU A 206 13.92 6.71 -23.69
C GLU A 206 13.59 6.71 -22.19
N ARG A 207 14.27 7.55 -21.40
CA ARG A 207 13.96 7.73 -19.98
C ARG A 207 12.65 8.46 -19.74
N ALA A 208 12.27 9.43 -20.56
CA ALA A 208 10.94 10.05 -20.46
C ALA A 208 9.82 9.03 -20.71
N ALA A 209 10.00 8.12 -21.68
CA ALA A 209 9.08 7.03 -21.95
C ALA A 209 9.11 5.95 -20.86
N GLU A 210 10.26 5.66 -20.25
CA GLU A 210 10.38 4.76 -19.09
C GLU A 210 9.75 5.37 -17.83
N ILE A 211 9.97 6.66 -17.57
CA ILE A 211 9.33 7.44 -16.50
C ILE A 211 7.82 7.49 -16.71
N ALA A 212 7.33 7.66 -17.96
CA ALA A 212 5.91 7.64 -18.27
C ALA A 212 5.30 6.25 -18.03
N ARG A 213 5.92 5.17 -18.52
CA ARG A 213 5.48 3.77 -18.26
C ARG A 213 5.53 3.41 -16.77
N ALA A 214 6.55 3.89 -16.06
CA ALA A 214 6.68 3.74 -14.62
C ALA A 214 5.57 4.51 -13.88
N ARG A 215 5.21 5.73 -14.33
CA ARG A 215 4.08 6.51 -13.80
C ARG A 215 2.74 5.82 -14.03
N GLU A 216 2.47 5.30 -15.22
CA GLU A 216 1.23 4.56 -15.51
C GLU A 216 1.12 3.29 -14.65
N THR A 217 2.21 2.52 -14.56
CA THR A 217 2.27 1.33 -13.69
C THR A 217 2.12 1.71 -12.21
N ARG A 218 2.64 2.87 -11.81
CA ARG A 218 2.54 3.43 -10.45
C ARG A 218 1.12 3.86 -10.12
N ASP A 219 0.45 4.58 -11.02
CA ASP A 219 -0.91 5.05 -10.83
C ASP A 219 -1.88 3.86 -10.75
N ALA A 220 -1.66 2.83 -11.58
CA ALA A 220 -2.37 1.56 -11.48
C ALA A 220 -2.13 0.85 -10.14
N ARG A 221 -0.88 0.80 -9.65
CA ARG A 221 -0.54 0.23 -8.33
C ARG A 221 -1.15 1.03 -7.17
N LEU A 222 -1.16 2.35 -7.26
CA LEU A 222 -1.74 3.23 -6.24
C LEU A 222 -3.26 3.07 -6.18
N LEU A 223 -3.93 3.03 -7.33
CA LEU A 223 -5.36 2.71 -7.43
C LEU A 223 -5.65 1.34 -6.83
N ALA A 224 -4.86 0.32 -7.15
CA ALA A 224 -5.01 -1.02 -6.58
C ALA A 224 -4.77 -1.05 -5.05
N TRP A 225 -3.80 -0.29 -4.56
CA TRP A 225 -3.54 -0.17 -3.12
C TRP A 225 -4.68 0.53 -2.39
N ASN A 226 -5.17 1.66 -2.92
CA ASN A 226 -6.32 2.38 -2.39
C ASN A 226 -7.57 1.48 -2.37
N ALA A 227 -7.85 0.77 -3.46
CA ALA A 227 -8.95 -0.18 -3.54
C ALA A 227 -8.84 -1.28 -2.46
N LYS A 228 -7.64 -1.82 -2.23
CA LYS A 228 -7.40 -2.79 -1.13
C LYS A 228 -7.62 -2.17 0.25
N GLN A 229 -7.19 -0.93 0.48
CA GLN A 229 -7.43 -0.24 1.76
C GLN A 229 -8.90 0.01 1.98
N ASP A 230 -9.62 0.44 0.95
CA ASP A 230 -11.06 0.72 1.04
C ASP A 230 -11.86 -0.56 1.25
N GLU A 231 -11.49 -1.66 0.58
CA GLU A 231 -12.09 -2.97 0.84
C GLU A 231 -11.80 -3.45 2.28
N MET A 232 -10.58 -3.27 2.79
CA MET A 232 -10.28 -3.59 4.20
C MET A 232 -11.10 -2.75 5.18
N LYS A 233 -11.24 -1.44 4.94
CA LYS A 233 -12.08 -0.55 5.77
C LYS A 233 -13.54 -0.98 5.69
N ARG A 234 -14.04 -1.28 4.50
CA ARG A 234 -15.39 -1.77 4.25
C ARG A 234 -15.66 -3.06 5.03
N GLN A 235 -14.80 -4.06 4.89
CA GLN A 235 -14.91 -5.33 5.61
C GLN A 235 -14.90 -5.11 7.13
N LYS A 236 -14.00 -4.25 7.63
CA LYS A 236 -13.90 -3.94 9.06
C LYS A 236 -15.18 -3.27 9.59
N ALA A 237 -15.71 -2.30 8.86
CA ALA A 237 -16.94 -1.61 9.22
C ALA A 237 -18.16 -2.54 9.15
N TRP A 238 -18.23 -3.40 8.14
CA TRP A 238 -19.28 -4.42 8.05
C TRP A 238 -19.25 -5.37 9.24
N LYS A 239 -18.08 -5.89 9.64
CA LYS A 239 -17.95 -6.74 10.84
C LYS A 239 -18.42 -6.06 12.14
N GLN A 240 -18.36 -4.73 12.20
CA GLN A 240 -18.84 -3.94 13.34
C GLN A 240 -20.33 -3.58 13.22
N SER A 241 -20.89 -3.64 12.01
CA SER A 241 -22.31 -3.39 11.75
C SER A 241 -23.20 -4.46 12.37
N ASP A 242 -24.51 -4.21 12.37
CA ASP A 242 -25.43 -5.16 12.97
C ASP A 242 -25.53 -6.48 12.22
N ASP A 243 -25.56 -6.42 10.89
CA ASP A 243 -25.55 -7.59 10.01
C ASP A 243 -24.27 -8.41 10.22
N GLY A 244 -23.08 -7.78 10.10
CA GLY A 244 -21.82 -8.50 10.26
C GLY A 244 -21.65 -9.11 11.65
N ARG A 245 -22.07 -8.44 12.73
CA ARG A 245 -22.06 -9.02 14.07
C ARG A 245 -23.00 -10.22 14.20
N TRP A 246 -24.17 -10.17 13.57
CA TRP A 246 -25.12 -11.29 13.58
C TRP A 246 -24.57 -12.46 12.76
N ARG A 247 -23.98 -12.23 11.58
CA ARG A 247 -23.35 -13.30 10.79
C ARG A 247 -22.17 -13.96 11.52
N LEU A 248 -21.48 -13.23 12.38
CA LEU A 248 -20.42 -13.78 13.24
C LEU A 248 -20.97 -14.60 14.41
N GLN A 249 -22.26 -14.47 14.78
CA GLN A 249 -22.93 -15.44 15.64
C GLN A 249 -23.08 -16.73 14.82
N LYS A 250 -22.51 -17.84 15.30
CA LYS A 250 -22.31 -19.05 14.49
C LYS A 250 -23.61 -19.66 13.95
N SER A 251 -24.74 -19.47 14.62
CA SER A 251 -26.03 -20.05 14.24
C SER A 251 -27.22 -19.41 14.96
N THR A 252 -28.38 -19.48 14.31
CA THR A 252 -29.71 -19.22 14.87
C THR A 252 -30.30 -20.55 15.34
N HIS A 253 -30.92 -20.53 16.52
CA HIS A 253 -31.45 -21.72 17.18
C HIS A 253 -32.92 -21.53 17.54
N TRP A 254 -33.70 -22.59 17.38
CA TRP A 254 -35.06 -22.69 17.86
C TRP A 254 -35.27 -23.96 18.66
N LEU A 255 -36.22 -23.89 19.58
CA LEU A 255 -36.65 -24.99 20.41
C LEU A 255 -38.12 -25.30 20.09
N ILE A 256 -38.43 -26.52 19.65
CA ILE A 256 -39.82 -26.95 19.39
C ILE A 256 -40.40 -27.57 20.66
N GLU A 257 -39.64 -28.49 21.27
CA GLU A 257 -39.96 -29.11 22.54
C GLU A 257 -38.75 -28.99 23.45
N ASP A 258 -38.97 -28.73 24.74
CA ASP A 258 -37.94 -28.81 25.75
C ASP A 258 -38.21 -29.93 26.75
N PHE A 259 -37.13 -30.40 27.35
CA PHE A 259 -37.21 -31.35 28.44
C PHE A 259 -38.00 -30.77 29.60
N ASP A 260 -38.87 -31.59 30.17
CA ASP A 260 -39.49 -31.31 31.46
C ASP A 260 -38.40 -31.44 32.55
N PRO A 261 -38.04 -30.36 33.26
CA PRO A 261 -37.03 -30.39 34.30
C PRO A 261 -37.45 -31.21 35.52
N SER A 262 -38.75 -31.48 35.70
CA SER A 262 -39.27 -32.31 36.79
C SER A 262 -39.05 -33.81 36.54
N VAL A 263 -38.75 -34.21 35.31
CA VAL A 263 -38.49 -35.59 34.93
C VAL A 263 -36.98 -35.86 34.90
N ALA A 264 -36.55 -36.85 35.68
CA ALA A 264 -35.14 -37.25 35.76
C ALA A 264 -34.58 -37.61 34.37
N ARG A 265 -33.33 -37.20 34.11
CA ARG A 265 -32.55 -37.53 32.91
C ARG A 265 -31.20 -38.11 33.32
N GLY A 266 -30.66 -39.04 32.54
CA GLY A 266 -29.33 -39.62 32.76
C GLY A 266 -29.34 -40.99 33.46
N GLN A 267 -28.16 -41.42 33.92
CA GLN A 267 -27.99 -42.76 34.48
C GLN A 267 -28.60 -42.86 35.88
N THR A 268 -29.56 -43.77 36.04
CA THR A 268 -30.07 -44.21 37.32
C THR A 268 -28.90 -44.71 38.19
N PRO A 269 -28.77 -44.21 39.44
CA PRO A 269 -27.74 -44.66 40.37
C PRO A 269 -27.66 -46.18 40.47
N PHE A 270 -26.43 -46.70 40.56
CA PHE A 270 -26.16 -48.14 40.54
C PHE A 270 -27.03 -48.93 41.53
N HIS A 271 -27.22 -48.43 42.75
CA HIS A 271 -28.02 -49.09 43.78
C HIS A 271 -29.51 -49.22 43.41
N LEU A 272 -30.09 -48.27 42.67
CA LEU A 272 -31.48 -48.36 42.20
C LEU A 272 -31.63 -49.33 41.03
N ARG A 273 -30.60 -49.45 40.19
CA ARG A 273 -30.56 -50.44 39.09
C ARG A 273 -30.57 -51.88 39.62
N LEU A 274 -29.99 -52.13 40.79
CA LEU A 274 -30.05 -53.45 41.47
C LEU A 274 -31.48 -53.83 41.89
N PHE A 275 -32.38 -52.86 42.08
CA PHE A 275 -33.80 -53.08 42.37
C PHE A 275 -34.69 -53.00 41.11
N GLY A 276 -34.12 -53.15 39.92
CA GLY A 276 -34.87 -53.21 38.66
C GLY A 276 -35.33 -51.84 38.12
N ARG A 277 -34.93 -50.72 38.74
CA ARG A 277 -35.18 -49.38 38.15
C ARG A 277 -34.34 -49.21 36.90
N ARG A 278 -35.02 -48.96 35.78
CA ARG A 278 -34.38 -48.60 34.51
C ARG A 278 -34.02 -47.12 34.47
N ASN A 279 -33.17 -46.76 33.51
CA ASN A 279 -32.90 -45.36 33.22
C ASN A 279 -34.14 -44.73 32.57
N PRO A 280 -34.49 -43.48 32.91
CA PRO A 280 -35.63 -42.81 32.32
C PRO A 280 -35.41 -42.58 30.82
N ASP A 281 -36.40 -42.95 30.02
CA ASP A 281 -36.38 -42.74 28.59
C ASP A 281 -36.47 -41.24 28.29
N PHE A 282 -35.53 -40.74 27.48
CA PHE A 282 -35.55 -39.38 26.95
C PHE A 282 -35.13 -39.39 25.49
N LEU A 283 -35.52 -38.36 24.75
CA LEU A 283 -35.11 -38.17 23.36
C LEU A 283 -34.59 -36.75 23.15
N GLU A 284 -33.38 -36.62 22.60
CA GLU A 284 -32.88 -35.36 22.09
C GLU A 284 -32.74 -35.46 20.56
N LEU A 285 -33.49 -34.62 19.86
CA LEU A 285 -33.55 -34.55 18.41
C LEU A 285 -32.98 -33.20 17.95
N LYS A 286 -32.05 -33.26 17.01
CA LYS A 286 -31.38 -32.10 16.41
C LYS A 286 -31.68 -32.08 14.93
N ILE A 287 -32.35 -31.02 14.49
CA ILE A 287 -32.57 -30.71 13.09
C ILE A 287 -31.58 -29.61 12.73
N SER A 288 -30.58 -29.90 11.90
CA SER A 288 -29.57 -28.94 11.51
C SER A 288 -29.54 -28.73 10.01
N PHE A 289 -29.30 -27.48 9.58
CA PHE A 289 -29.05 -27.15 8.19
C PHE A 289 -27.54 -26.95 7.98
N GLY A 290 -27.05 -27.31 6.79
CA GLY A 290 -25.66 -27.06 6.44
C GLY A 290 -25.41 -27.18 4.95
N SER A 291 -24.24 -26.71 4.55
CA SER A 291 -23.77 -26.77 3.17
C SER A 291 -22.56 -27.71 3.07
N GLU A 292 -22.51 -28.53 2.04
CA GLU A 292 -21.38 -29.40 1.73
C GLU A 292 -20.90 -29.16 0.30
N TRP A 293 -19.58 -29.13 0.12
CA TRP A 293 -18.98 -29.07 -1.20
C TRP A 293 -19.02 -30.46 -1.83
N VAL A 294 -19.66 -30.59 -2.98
CA VAL A 294 -19.65 -31.79 -3.80
C VAL A 294 -18.90 -31.48 -5.09
N THR A 295 -18.04 -32.40 -5.50
CA THR A 295 -17.24 -32.26 -6.72
C THR A 295 -17.80 -33.19 -7.78
N HIS A 296 -18.23 -32.62 -8.91
CA HIS A 296 -18.70 -33.34 -10.09
C HIS A 296 -17.73 -33.06 -11.24
N GLY A 297 -16.78 -33.97 -11.46
CA GLY A 297 -15.72 -33.76 -12.46
C GLY A 297 -14.80 -32.59 -12.07
N ASN A 298 -14.76 -31.54 -12.90
CA ASN A 298 -14.01 -30.31 -12.62
C ASN A 298 -14.83 -29.23 -11.89
N ASP A 299 -16.14 -29.42 -11.77
CA ASP A 299 -17.03 -28.44 -11.15
C ASP A 299 -17.20 -28.73 -9.65
N ARG A 300 -17.16 -27.67 -8.84
CA ARG A 300 -17.43 -27.70 -7.41
C ARG A 300 -18.70 -26.91 -7.14
N GLU A 301 -19.69 -27.58 -6.62
CA GLU A 301 -20.96 -26.99 -6.22
C GLU A 301 -21.17 -27.19 -4.72
N GLN A 302 -21.77 -26.19 -4.07
CA GLN A 302 -22.15 -26.32 -2.67
C GLN A 302 -23.62 -26.73 -2.59
N VAL A 303 -23.87 -27.97 -2.20
CA VAL A 303 -25.22 -28.47 -1.97
C VAL A 303 -25.64 -28.14 -0.54
N THR A 304 -26.91 -27.81 -0.34
CA THR A 304 -27.47 -27.59 0.99
C THR A 304 -28.38 -28.74 1.38
N GLN A 305 -28.36 -29.12 2.66
CA GLN A 305 -29.16 -30.24 3.12
C GLN A 305 -29.50 -30.12 4.61
N TRP A 306 -30.72 -30.54 4.96
CA TRP A 306 -31.13 -30.75 6.34
C TRP A 306 -30.67 -32.10 6.84
N ARG A 307 -30.21 -32.14 8.09
CA ARG A 307 -29.80 -33.34 8.81
C ARG A 307 -30.60 -33.47 10.08
N ILE A 308 -31.06 -34.69 10.33
CA ILE A 308 -31.76 -35.03 11.55
C ILE A 308 -30.91 -36.05 12.28
N SER A 309 -30.48 -35.73 13.50
CA SER A 309 -29.87 -36.68 14.41
C SER A 309 -30.69 -36.80 15.67
N ALA A 310 -30.82 -38.02 16.18
CA ALA A 310 -31.53 -38.30 17.41
C ALA A 310 -30.69 -39.19 18.30
N PHE A 311 -30.64 -38.85 19.58
CA PHE A 311 -30.00 -39.67 20.60
C PHE A 311 -30.84 -39.63 21.87
N GLY A 312 -30.75 -40.68 22.67
CA GLY A 312 -31.61 -40.79 23.83
C GLY A 312 -31.48 -42.12 24.54
N TRP A 313 -32.50 -42.43 25.32
CA TRP A 313 -32.65 -43.71 26.00
C TRP A 313 -34.00 -44.31 25.66
N ARG A 314 -34.00 -45.57 25.23
CA ARG A 314 -35.17 -46.36 24.89
C ARG A 314 -35.22 -47.60 25.77
N HIS A 315 -36.33 -47.78 26.49
CA HIS A 315 -36.51 -48.88 27.43
C HIS A 315 -35.38 -49.06 28.44
N GLY A 316 -34.71 -47.97 28.81
CA GLY A 316 -33.60 -47.96 29.75
C GLY A 316 -32.22 -48.28 29.17
N GLU A 317 -32.06 -48.30 27.84
CA GLU A 317 -30.79 -48.45 27.12
C GLU A 317 -30.50 -47.24 26.23
N PRO A 318 -29.22 -46.84 26.06
CA PRO A 318 -28.87 -45.74 25.17
C PRO A 318 -29.15 -46.11 23.71
N CYS A 319 -29.75 -45.19 22.96
CA CYS A 319 -29.99 -45.34 21.53
C CYS A 319 -29.53 -44.09 20.77
N SER A 320 -28.97 -44.31 19.59
CA SER A 320 -28.71 -43.28 18.59
C SER A 320 -29.31 -43.74 17.27
N GLU A 321 -30.09 -42.87 16.63
CA GLU A 321 -30.69 -43.17 15.33
C GLU A 321 -29.72 -42.82 14.21
N GLU A 322 -29.86 -43.50 13.07
CA GLU A 322 -29.14 -43.15 11.85
C GLU A 322 -29.48 -41.71 11.43
N GLN A 323 -28.47 -40.98 10.95
CA GLN A 323 -28.67 -39.60 10.52
C GLN A 323 -29.54 -39.56 9.27
N LEU A 324 -30.74 -38.97 9.39
CA LEU A 324 -31.62 -38.77 8.25
C LEU A 324 -31.27 -37.45 7.53
N ARG A 325 -31.55 -37.42 6.23
CA ARG A 325 -31.33 -36.26 5.36
C ARG A 325 -32.62 -35.80 4.70
N ALA A 326 -32.77 -34.52 4.46
CA ALA A 326 -33.90 -33.95 3.73
C ALA A 326 -33.49 -32.68 2.96
N ASP A 327 -34.15 -32.43 1.84
CA ASP A 327 -33.83 -31.30 0.97
C ASP A 327 -34.64 -30.04 1.34
N THR A 328 -35.78 -30.21 2.03
CA THR A 328 -36.64 -29.12 2.48
C THR A 328 -36.87 -29.15 3.99
N TRP A 329 -37.15 -27.98 4.55
CA TRP A 329 -37.54 -27.83 5.96
C TRP A 329 -38.77 -28.69 6.29
N SER A 330 -39.81 -28.65 5.45
CA SER A 330 -41.04 -29.42 5.66
C SER A 330 -40.79 -30.93 5.69
N ALA A 331 -39.92 -31.45 4.81
CA ALA A 331 -39.54 -32.85 4.82
C ALA A 331 -38.69 -33.20 6.05
N ALA A 332 -37.78 -32.32 6.46
CA ALA A 332 -36.95 -32.51 7.66
C ALA A 332 -37.80 -32.56 8.93
N LEU A 333 -38.73 -31.61 9.08
CA LEU A 333 -39.67 -31.53 10.19
C LEU A 333 -40.56 -32.78 10.24
N LYS A 334 -41.12 -33.20 9.10
CA LYS A 334 -41.94 -34.41 9.02
C LYS A 334 -41.18 -35.65 9.51
N LYS A 335 -39.97 -35.88 8.99
CA LYS A 335 -39.11 -37.02 9.41
C LYS A 335 -38.78 -36.95 10.90
N ALA A 336 -38.49 -35.76 11.42
CA ALA A 336 -38.20 -35.55 12.84
C ALA A 336 -39.41 -35.87 13.72
N MET A 337 -40.61 -35.41 13.35
CA MET A 337 -41.84 -35.68 14.11
C MET A 337 -42.23 -37.16 14.06
N GLU A 338 -42.07 -37.83 12.91
CA GLU A 338 -42.29 -39.27 12.79
C GLU A 338 -41.35 -40.06 13.71
N LEU A 339 -40.07 -39.69 13.77
CA LEU A 339 -39.09 -40.29 14.68
C LEU A 339 -39.47 -40.05 16.14
N ALA A 340 -39.86 -38.82 16.49
CA ALA A 340 -40.27 -38.46 17.85
C ALA A 340 -41.57 -39.17 18.29
N ALA A 341 -42.49 -39.41 17.36
CA ALA A 341 -43.74 -40.15 17.61
C ALA A 341 -43.50 -41.66 17.78
N GLY A 342 -42.52 -42.22 17.06
CA GLY A 342 -42.12 -43.63 17.20
C GLY A 342 -41.30 -43.94 18.45
N HIS A 343 -40.84 -42.93 19.19
CA HIS A 343 -40.01 -43.09 20.37
C HIS A 343 -40.84 -43.17 21.67
N PRO A 344 -40.57 -44.11 22.59
CA PRO A 344 -41.37 -44.27 23.82
C PRO A 344 -41.16 -43.18 24.87
N ALA A 345 -40.12 -42.36 24.74
CA ALA A 345 -39.81 -41.28 25.68
C ALA A 345 -40.87 -40.18 25.66
N ARG A 346 -41.41 -39.86 26.84
CA ARG A 346 -42.27 -38.67 27.03
C ARG A 346 -41.48 -37.39 27.27
N ASN A 347 -40.26 -37.50 27.80
CA ASN A 347 -39.39 -36.36 28.03
C ASN A 347 -38.49 -36.14 26.80
N ARG A 348 -38.75 -35.09 26.02
CA ARG A 348 -38.12 -34.89 24.72
C ARG A 348 -37.59 -33.47 24.59
N ARG A 349 -36.53 -33.31 23.82
CA ARG A 349 -36.03 -32.01 23.37
C ARG A 349 -35.85 -32.05 21.88
N ILE A 350 -36.41 -31.08 21.18
CA ILE A 350 -36.32 -30.97 19.73
C ILE A 350 -35.78 -29.57 19.40
N THR A 351 -34.58 -29.55 18.83
CA THR A 351 -33.87 -28.31 18.50
C THR A 351 -33.70 -28.17 17.00
N VAL A 352 -33.77 -26.93 16.52
CA VAL A 352 -33.50 -26.57 15.13
C VAL A 352 -32.34 -25.60 15.12
N THR A 353 -31.32 -25.87 14.32
CA THR A 353 -30.13 -25.04 14.22
C THR A 353 -29.81 -24.75 12.76
N VAL A 354 -29.71 -23.47 12.43
CA VAL A 354 -29.28 -23.01 11.11
C VAL A 354 -28.09 -22.08 11.27
N PRO A 355 -26.95 -22.34 10.62
CA PRO A 355 -25.82 -21.39 10.60
C PRO A 355 -26.26 -20.05 10.03
N ASN A 356 -25.81 -18.94 10.63
CA ASN A 356 -26.19 -17.61 10.13
C ASN A 356 -25.61 -17.31 8.74
N THR A 357 -24.56 -18.03 8.35
CA THR A 357 -24.00 -18.01 7.00
C THR A 357 -24.94 -18.61 5.94
N ASN A 358 -25.98 -19.35 6.36
CA ASN A 358 -26.99 -19.94 5.49
C ASN A 358 -28.31 -19.14 5.41
N LEU A 359 -28.37 -17.96 6.02
CA LEU A 359 -29.58 -17.13 6.11
C LEU A 359 -29.32 -15.77 5.46
N ARG A 360 -30.03 -15.44 4.38
CA ARG A 360 -29.81 -14.20 3.60
C ARG A 360 -30.14 -12.95 4.36
N HIS A 361 -31.25 -12.94 5.07
CA HIS A 361 -31.73 -11.73 5.74
C HIS A 361 -31.50 -11.82 7.25
N PRO A 362 -30.67 -10.93 7.83
CA PRO A 362 -30.34 -10.96 9.24
C PRO A 362 -31.55 -10.63 10.12
N ARG A 363 -31.87 -11.53 11.06
CA ARG A 363 -32.86 -11.29 12.13
C ARG A 363 -32.38 -11.86 13.47
N ARG A 364 -32.03 -10.96 14.39
CA ARG A 364 -31.47 -11.30 15.70
C ARG A 364 -32.49 -11.86 16.68
N ASP A 365 -33.73 -11.47 16.50
CA ASP A 365 -34.89 -11.88 17.30
C ASP A 365 -35.56 -13.15 16.75
N ALA A 366 -35.04 -13.72 15.66
CA ALA A 366 -35.66 -14.88 15.04
C ALA A 366 -35.51 -16.14 15.91
N GLY A 367 -34.38 -16.33 16.59
CA GLY A 367 -34.12 -17.49 17.44
C GLY A 367 -34.90 -17.45 18.77
N SER A 368 -35.10 -18.62 19.38
CA SER A 368 -35.80 -18.74 20.65
C SER A 368 -35.19 -19.85 21.53
N GLU A 369 -34.90 -19.50 22.79
CA GLU A 369 -34.50 -20.45 23.84
C GLU A 369 -35.70 -21.09 24.54
N THR A 370 -36.91 -20.60 24.28
CA THR A 370 -38.17 -21.16 24.78
C THR A 370 -38.91 -21.89 23.66
N PRO A 371 -39.74 -22.91 23.98
CA PRO A 371 -40.51 -23.63 22.98
C PRO A 371 -41.36 -22.71 22.10
N VAL A 372 -41.27 -22.89 20.78
CA VAL A 372 -42.05 -22.19 19.76
C VAL A 372 -42.70 -23.19 18.80
N SER A 373 -43.77 -22.78 18.14
CA SER A 373 -44.46 -23.65 17.18
C SER A 373 -43.65 -23.85 15.89
N SER A 374 -43.89 -24.96 15.19
CA SER A 374 -43.26 -25.22 13.88
C SER A 374 -43.64 -24.18 12.82
N GLU A 375 -44.83 -23.58 12.92
CA GLU A 375 -45.29 -22.54 12.01
C GLU A 375 -44.46 -21.27 12.18
N PHE A 376 -44.14 -20.88 13.42
CA PHE A 376 -43.25 -19.75 13.69
C PHE A 376 -41.88 -19.96 13.07
N ILE A 377 -41.30 -21.15 13.20
CA ILE A 377 -40.00 -21.48 12.60
C ILE A 377 -40.09 -21.42 11.07
N THR A 378 -41.18 -21.93 10.49
CA THR A 378 -41.42 -21.90 9.04
C THR A 378 -41.47 -20.46 8.53
N GLU A 379 -42.25 -19.59 9.18
CA GLU A 379 -42.32 -18.17 8.84
C GLU A 379 -40.98 -17.45 9.00
N ALA A 380 -40.22 -17.78 10.05
CA ALA A 380 -38.89 -17.23 10.26
C ALA A 380 -37.92 -17.64 9.13
N LEU A 381 -37.91 -18.91 8.74
CA LEU A 381 -37.08 -19.42 7.65
C LEU A 381 -37.45 -18.80 6.30
N ASP A 382 -38.75 -18.65 6.01
CA ASP A 382 -39.22 -18.00 4.78
C ASP A 382 -38.78 -16.53 4.71
N ARG A 383 -38.89 -15.80 5.83
CA ARG A 383 -38.47 -14.39 5.91
C ARG A 383 -36.96 -14.22 5.82
N MET A 384 -36.18 -15.18 6.32
CA MET A 384 -34.72 -15.10 6.33
C MET A 384 -34.06 -15.66 5.07
N GLU A 385 -34.78 -16.50 4.33
CA GLU A 385 -34.33 -17.18 3.11
C GLU A 385 -33.09 -18.07 3.30
N LEU A 386 -33.26 -19.38 3.09
CA LEU A 386 -32.18 -20.36 3.16
C LEU A 386 -31.39 -20.38 1.86
N VAL A 387 -30.08 -20.27 1.98
CA VAL A 387 -29.17 -20.25 0.82
C VAL A 387 -27.87 -21.00 1.13
N PRO A 388 -27.09 -21.41 0.11
CA PRO A 388 -25.74 -21.94 0.31
C PRO A 388 -24.82 -20.95 1.02
N GLU A 389 -23.90 -21.45 1.86
CA GLU A 389 -22.92 -20.62 2.57
C GLU A 389 -22.07 -19.77 1.61
N ALA A 390 -21.78 -20.27 0.41
CA ALA A 390 -21.00 -19.56 -0.60
C ALA A 390 -21.66 -18.24 -1.06
N GLU A 391 -22.99 -18.13 -1.02
CA GLU A 391 -23.69 -16.89 -1.38
C GLU A 391 -23.62 -15.81 -0.30
N ASN A 392 -23.35 -16.22 0.94
CA ASN A 392 -23.63 -15.42 2.14
C ASN A 392 -22.50 -15.43 3.18
N GLY A 393 -21.31 -15.91 2.82
CA GLY A 393 -20.20 -16.17 3.73
C GLY A 393 -19.82 -15.01 4.66
N ALA A 394 -18.80 -15.19 5.49
CA ALA A 394 -18.38 -14.20 6.50
C ALA A 394 -17.69 -12.94 5.91
N CYS A 395 -18.21 -12.38 4.82
CA CYS A 395 -17.77 -11.17 4.17
C CYS A 395 -18.89 -10.15 3.95
N ALA A 396 -18.49 -8.91 3.73
CA ALA A 396 -19.44 -7.86 3.38
C ALA A 396 -20.08 -8.21 2.02
N PRO A 397 -21.41 -8.15 1.89
CA PRO A 397 -22.09 -8.29 0.61
C PRO A 397 -21.55 -7.30 -0.42
N ALA A 398 -21.55 -7.67 -1.71
CA ALA A 398 -20.96 -6.88 -2.80
C ALA A 398 -21.62 -5.49 -2.97
N ASP A 399 -22.85 -5.33 -2.52
CA ASP A 399 -23.63 -4.08 -2.49
C ASP A 399 -23.56 -3.32 -1.14
N TRP A 400 -22.92 -3.88 -0.11
CA TRP A 400 -22.82 -3.23 1.21
C TRP A 400 -21.93 -1.98 1.18
N GLN A 401 -22.50 -0.85 1.61
CA GLN A 401 -21.81 0.45 1.63
C GLN A 401 -21.41 0.86 3.05
N LEU A 402 -20.33 1.64 3.15
CA LEU A 402 -19.95 2.28 4.41
C LEU A 402 -21.07 3.21 4.89
N PRO A 403 -21.39 3.22 6.20
CA PRO A 403 -22.35 4.16 6.74
C PRO A 403 -21.92 5.58 6.41
N LEU A 404 -22.82 6.37 5.79
CA LEU A 404 -22.62 7.80 5.65
C LEU A 404 -22.53 8.39 7.06
N GLY A 405 -21.41 9.04 7.38
CA GLY A 405 -21.12 9.52 8.73
C GLY A 405 -22.28 10.34 9.31
N ARG A 406 -22.66 10.03 10.54
CA ARG A 406 -23.50 10.90 11.38
C ARG A 406 -22.63 11.92 12.10
#